data_AF-A0AAE2CIS2-F1
#
_entry.id   AF-A0AAE2CIS2-F1
#
_cell.length_a   1.000
_cell.length_b   1.000
_cell.length_c   1.000
_cell.angle_alpha   90.00
_cell.angle_beta   90.00
_cell.angle_gamma   90.00
#
_symmetry.space_group_name_H-M   'P 1'
#
loop_
_entity.id
_entity.type
_entity.pdbx_description
1 polymer ?
#
loop_
_entity_poly.entity_id
_entity_poly.type
_entity_poly.pdbx_seq_one_letter_code
_entity_poly.pdbx_strand_id
1 'polypeptide(L)'
;MATSSSASNDAAAWKAEEAIAGNAEALQALRELVSYPILYPSESRILGLKWPCGLLLYGPPGTGKTSLVRAVVRECDAHLIVISPHSVHRSHAGESEKILREAFAEATARAKSGKPSVIFIDEIDALCPRRDSRREQDIRIASQLFMLMDSNKSLSTSGYHVVVVASTNRVDAIDPALRRAGRFDAEVEVSTPNENERCQILKLYTKKLPLDPSVDLDAIAASCKGYVGADIEALCREATMSALNKSSDVRHDGGSCLITSDDWKHARSVVGPSITRGVTVEIPKVSWEDIGGLKDLKKKLQQAVEWPLKHSSAFSRLGVSPIRGILLHGPPGCSKTTLAKAAACAAQASFFSLSGAELYSMYVGEGEALLRNTFRKASLAAPSIIFFDEADVVAAKRGGSSSGSSVVGERLLSTLLTEMDGLEQAKGILVLAATNRPHAIDAALMRPGRFDLVLYVPPPDLEARYEILRVHTRNMKVDGDVDLRQIAQDTELFTGAELEGLCREAGIVALREDISATVVCNRHFQTVMRSLRPALTGEEIDSYASFLKNPNLRPSFPSEPSSKLKSKGGNKSIFRWAAPVTVGVISLILYGIVNISNFAVEEREGLGERRKVPRIGIPHRLELRNGREVVV
;
A
#
# COMPACT_ATOMS: atom_id res chain seq x y z
N MET A 1 -48.95 34.38 -29.95
CA MET A 1 -48.44 35.75 -30.16
C MET A 1 -47.85 36.19 -28.82
N ALA A 2 -46.57 36.49 -28.62
CA ALA A 2 -45.43 36.64 -29.50
C ALA A 2 -44.19 36.04 -28.81
N THR A 3 -43.34 35.42 -29.62
CA THR A 3 -41.99 34.95 -29.29
C THR A 3 -41.06 36.14 -29.06
N SER A 4 -40.35 36.17 -27.93
CA SER A 4 -39.13 36.97 -27.78
C SER A 4 -37.98 36.03 -27.41
N SER A 5 -37.26 35.64 -28.45
CA SER A 5 -35.91 35.08 -28.41
C SER A 5 -34.98 36.01 -27.61
N SER A 6 -34.63 35.64 -26.38
CA SER A 6 -33.46 36.21 -25.71
C SER A 6 -32.23 35.45 -26.20
N ALA A 7 -31.49 36.13 -27.05
CA ALA A 7 -30.25 35.68 -27.64
C ALA A 7 -29.26 35.16 -26.59
N SER A 8 -28.63 34.05 -26.94
CA SER A 8 -27.37 33.50 -26.46
C SER A 8 -26.42 34.55 -25.89
N ASN A 9 -26.21 34.49 -24.57
CA ASN A 9 -25.07 35.09 -23.89
C ASN A 9 -24.42 33.99 -23.04
N ASP A 10 -24.01 32.89 -23.69
CA ASP A 10 -23.15 31.88 -23.09
C ASP A 10 -21.72 32.44 -23.01
N ALA A 11 -21.50 33.40 -22.12
CA ALA A 11 -20.18 33.61 -21.56
C ALA A 11 -19.85 32.33 -20.80
N ALA A 12 -18.93 31.52 -21.34
CA ALA A 12 -18.57 30.21 -20.79
C ALA A 12 -18.37 30.30 -19.27
N ALA A 13 -19.36 29.83 -18.51
CA ALA A 13 -19.33 29.89 -17.06
C ALA A 13 -18.11 29.09 -16.59
N TRP A 14 -17.24 29.75 -15.82
CA TRP A 14 -16.01 29.15 -15.31
C TRP A 14 -16.35 27.87 -14.52
N LYS A 15 -15.73 26.74 -14.90
CA LYS A 15 -15.95 25.45 -14.23
C LYS A 15 -14.81 25.16 -13.26
N ALA A 16 -15.13 24.51 -12.14
CA ALA A 16 -14.12 24.07 -11.17
C ALA A 16 -13.07 23.13 -11.80
N GLU A 17 -13.45 22.36 -12.82
CA GLU A 17 -12.59 21.46 -13.60
C GLU A 17 -11.44 22.19 -14.34
N GLU A 18 -11.53 23.51 -14.55
CA GLU A 18 -10.45 24.29 -15.15
C GLU A 18 -9.32 24.61 -14.16
N ALA A 19 -9.62 24.62 -12.86
CA ALA A 19 -8.66 24.92 -11.80
C ALA A 19 -8.27 23.68 -10.98
N ILE A 20 -9.04 22.60 -11.06
CA ILE A 20 -8.76 21.36 -10.35
C ILE A 20 -8.97 20.19 -11.29
N ALA A 21 -7.98 19.30 -11.31
CA ALA A 21 -8.00 18.07 -12.07
C ALA A 21 -8.11 16.86 -11.14
N GLY A 22 -8.83 15.83 -11.57
CA GLY A 22 -9.10 14.61 -10.79
C GLY A 22 -10.23 14.76 -9.77
N ASN A 23 -10.50 13.69 -9.01
CA ASN A 23 -11.50 13.65 -7.92
C ASN A 23 -12.92 14.05 -8.36
N ALA A 24 -13.38 13.50 -9.49
CA ALA A 24 -14.70 13.80 -10.05
C ALA A 24 -15.85 13.51 -9.07
N GLU A 25 -15.73 12.45 -8.27
CA GLU A 25 -16.74 12.09 -7.26
C GLU A 25 -16.87 13.18 -6.17
N ALA A 26 -15.75 13.73 -5.70
CA ALA A 26 -15.77 14.79 -4.70
C ALA A 26 -16.31 16.11 -5.26
N LEU A 27 -15.97 16.44 -6.50
CA LEU A 27 -16.54 17.59 -7.20
C LEU A 27 -18.06 17.44 -7.38
N GLN A 28 -18.51 16.26 -7.78
CA GLN A 28 -19.92 15.96 -7.95
C GLN A 28 -20.67 16.07 -6.62
N ALA A 29 -20.18 15.45 -5.55
CA ALA A 29 -20.83 15.53 -4.24
C ALA A 29 -20.90 16.97 -3.69
N LEU A 30 -19.85 17.78 -3.91
CA LEU A 30 -19.87 19.21 -3.57
C LEU A 30 -20.89 19.99 -4.40
N ARG A 31 -21.00 19.71 -5.71
CA ARG A 31 -22.03 20.31 -6.57
C ARG A 31 -23.42 19.92 -6.13
N GLU A 32 -23.65 18.65 -5.78
CA GLU A 32 -24.94 18.16 -5.29
C GLU A 32 -25.35 18.87 -4.00
N LEU A 33 -24.39 19.09 -3.10
CA LEU A 33 -24.64 19.77 -1.83
C LEU A 33 -24.94 21.27 -2.01
N VAL A 34 -24.21 21.97 -2.88
CA VAL A 34 -24.30 23.43 -3.01
C VAL A 34 -25.34 23.87 -4.05
N SER A 35 -25.40 23.19 -5.20
CA SER A 35 -26.21 23.63 -6.35
C SER A 35 -27.60 22.98 -6.41
N TYR A 36 -27.76 21.71 -6.04
CA TYR A 36 -29.05 21.02 -6.22
C TYR A 36 -30.19 21.59 -5.36
N PRO A 37 -29.97 22.05 -4.12
CA PRO A 37 -31.04 22.71 -3.35
C PRO A 37 -31.60 23.96 -4.04
N ILE A 38 -30.78 24.64 -4.85
CA ILE A 38 -31.15 25.85 -5.58
C ILE A 38 -31.78 25.52 -6.93
N LEU A 39 -31.27 24.50 -7.62
CA LEU A 39 -31.76 24.10 -8.94
C LEU A 39 -33.09 23.33 -8.88
N TYR A 40 -33.31 22.54 -7.82
CA TYR A 40 -34.47 21.65 -7.69
C TYR A 40 -35.31 21.88 -6.41
N PRO A 41 -35.74 23.12 -6.11
CA PRO A 41 -36.50 23.43 -4.90
C PRO A 41 -37.94 22.90 -4.94
N SER A 42 -38.53 22.78 -6.13
CA SER A 42 -39.89 22.28 -6.37
C SER A 42 -39.98 20.77 -6.18
N GLU A 43 -39.04 20.06 -6.79
CA GLU A 43 -38.95 18.60 -6.85
C GLU A 43 -38.68 18.04 -5.45
N SER A 44 -37.80 18.69 -4.68
CA SER A 44 -37.53 18.30 -3.29
C SER A 44 -38.75 18.42 -2.38
N ARG A 45 -39.61 19.45 -2.57
CA ARG A 45 -40.86 19.59 -1.80
C ARG A 45 -41.88 18.51 -2.16
N ILE A 46 -41.98 18.16 -3.44
CA ILE A 46 -42.90 17.11 -3.92
C ILE A 46 -42.47 15.73 -3.37
N LEU A 47 -41.16 15.47 -3.37
CA LEU A 47 -40.60 14.19 -2.93
C LEU A 47 -40.38 14.10 -1.41
N GLY A 48 -40.57 15.20 -0.67
CA GLY A 48 -40.30 15.26 0.77
C GLY A 48 -38.82 15.06 1.12
N LEU A 49 -37.92 15.34 0.18
CA LEU A 49 -36.49 15.15 0.34
C LEU A 49 -35.90 16.23 1.26
N LYS A 50 -35.14 15.79 2.28
CA LYS A 50 -34.33 16.68 3.12
C LYS A 50 -32.93 16.74 2.55
N TRP A 51 -32.49 17.94 2.21
CA TRP A 51 -31.13 18.17 1.72
C TRP A 51 -30.10 17.94 2.84
N PRO A 52 -28.94 17.34 2.52
CA PRO A 52 -27.88 17.15 3.49
C PRO A 52 -27.36 18.50 4.00
N CYS A 53 -27.13 18.57 5.31
CA CYS A 53 -26.71 19.82 5.96
C CYS A 53 -25.18 19.94 6.03
N GLY A 54 -24.45 18.82 5.94
CA GLY A 54 -23.00 18.85 6.08
C GLY A 54 -22.28 17.75 5.30
N LEU A 55 -21.15 18.15 4.70
CA LEU A 55 -20.25 17.23 3.99
C LEU A 55 -18.89 17.18 4.67
N LEU A 56 -18.42 15.97 4.97
CA LEU A 56 -17.08 15.72 5.48
C LEU A 56 -16.18 15.19 4.36
N LEU A 57 -15.18 15.97 3.99
CA LEU A 57 -14.12 15.59 3.07
C LEU A 57 -12.95 14.98 3.85
N TYR A 58 -12.66 13.70 3.62
CA TYR A 58 -11.54 13.03 4.27
C TYR A 58 -10.54 12.46 3.28
N GLY A 59 -9.34 12.09 3.74
CA GLY A 59 -8.28 11.58 2.86
C GLY A 59 -6.88 12.05 3.27
N PRO A 60 -5.83 11.71 2.51
CA PRO A 60 -4.46 12.15 2.81
C PRO A 60 -4.28 13.67 2.72
N PRO A 61 -3.31 14.25 3.46
CA PRO A 61 -2.96 15.65 3.32
C PRO A 61 -2.37 15.94 1.93
N GLY A 62 -2.57 17.16 1.42
CA GLY A 62 -2.03 17.59 0.12
C GLY A 62 -2.85 17.15 -1.11
N THR A 63 -3.99 16.49 -0.93
CA THR A 63 -4.95 16.10 -2.00
C THR A 63 -5.74 17.27 -2.58
N GLY A 64 -5.62 18.46 -1.97
CA GLY A 64 -6.28 19.66 -2.46
C GLY A 64 -7.73 19.83 -1.99
N LYS A 65 -8.12 19.24 -0.85
CA LYS A 65 -9.49 19.37 -0.27
C LYS A 65 -9.93 20.83 -0.13
N THR A 66 -9.06 21.68 0.40
CA THR A 66 -9.31 23.12 0.55
C THR A 66 -9.47 23.81 -0.81
N SER A 67 -8.68 23.39 -1.81
CA SER A 67 -8.80 23.88 -3.18
C SER A 67 -10.12 23.44 -3.81
N LEU A 68 -10.53 22.16 -3.64
CA LEU A 68 -11.79 21.58 -4.14
C LEU A 68 -13.00 22.42 -3.72
N VAL A 69 -13.11 22.73 -2.42
CA VAL A 69 -14.22 23.53 -1.91
C VAL A 69 -14.21 24.94 -2.48
N ARG A 70 -13.04 25.59 -2.56
CA ARG A 70 -12.91 26.94 -3.14
C ARG A 70 -13.32 26.99 -4.61
N ALA A 71 -12.98 25.96 -5.38
CA ALA A 71 -13.34 25.90 -6.79
C ALA A 71 -14.85 25.71 -6.98
N VAL A 72 -15.49 24.77 -6.28
CA VAL A 72 -16.94 24.56 -6.44
C VAL A 72 -17.73 25.79 -5.95
N VAL A 73 -17.29 26.44 -4.88
CA VAL A 73 -17.95 27.65 -4.38
C VAL A 73 -17.85 28.80 -5.40
N ARG A 74 -16.72 28.92 -6.11
CA ARG A 74 -16.57 29.89 -7.19
C ARG A 74 -17.43 29.53 -8.42
N GLU A 75 -17.56 28.25 -8.75
CA GLU A 75 -18.43 27.77 -9.84
C GLU A 75 -19.90 28.08 -9.56
N CYS A 76 -20.35 27.91 -8.32
CA CYS A 76 -21.74 28.16 -7.91
C CYS A 76 -22.05 29.61 -7.52
N ASP A 77 -21.09 30.54 -7.64
CA ASP A 77 -21.19 31.94 -7.17
C ASP A 77 -21.70 32.04 -5.71
N ALA A 78 -21.20 31.16 -4.84
CA ALA A 78 -21.57 31.09 -3.43
C ALA A 78 -20.63 31.93 -2.55
N HIS A 79 -21.10 32.36 -1.38
CA HIS A 79 -20.26 33.04 -0.39
C HIS A 79 -19.48 32.01 0.43
N LEU A 80 -18.14 32.13 0.49
CA LEU A 80 -17.27 31.24 1.26
C LEU A 80 -16.84 31.89 2.58
N ILE A 81 -17.08 31.22 3.69
CA ILE A 81 -16.47 31.55 4.99
C ILE A 81 -15.52 30.42 5.37
N VAL A 82 -14.23 30.72 5.47
CA VAL A 82 -13.20 29.75 5.85
C VAL A 82 -12.88 29.88 7.33
N ILE A 83 -13.00 28.77 8.05
CA ILE A 83 -12.66 28.64 9.46
C ILE A 83 -11.47 27.69 9.55
N SER A 84 -10.34 28.19 10.02
CA SER A 84 -9.14 27.38 10.27
C SER A 84 -8.89 27.22 11.77
N PRO A 85 -8.21 26.14 12.21
CA PRO A 85 -7.95 25.91 13.63
C PRO A 85 -7.20 27.08 14.28
N HIS A 86 -6.27 27.70 13.53
CA HIS A 86 -5.49 28.86 13.98
C HIS A 86 -6.31 30.14 14.15
N SER A 87 -7.40 30.31 13.38
CA SER A 87 -8.29 31.47 13.55
C SER A 87 -9.17 31.36 14.78
N VAL A 88 -9.52 30.13 15.19
CA VAL A 88 -10.47 29.86 16.26
C VAL A 88 -9.77 29.72 17.61
N HIS A 89 -8.60 29.09 17.67
CA HIS A 89 -7.84 28.96 18.92
C HIS A 89 -7.26 30.30 19.34
N ARG A 90 -7.89 30.94 20.33
CA ARG A 90 -7.41 32.17 20.98
C ARG A 90 -7.13 31.89 22.44
N SER A 91 -6.29 32.73 23.04
CA SER A 91 -5.80 32.56 24.41
C SER A 91 -6.88 32.81 25.47
N HIS A 92 -7.93 33.58 25.16
CA HIS A 92 -8.99 33.87 26.12
C HIS A 92 -10.18 32.91 25.96
N ALA A 93 -10.73 32.46 27.08
CA ALA A 93 -11.90 31.60 27.11
C ALA A 93 -13.13 32.32 26.53
N GLY A 94 -13.89 31.64 25.68
CA GLY A 94 -15.13 32.16 25.06
C GLY A 94 -14.94 32.95 23.76
N GLU A 95 -13.73 33.44 23.46
CA GLU A 95 -13.45 34.10 22.16
C GLU A 95 -13.62 33.13 21.00
N SER A 96 -13.14 31.89 21.15
CA SER A 96 -13.25 30.84 20.13
C SER A 96 -14.71 30.50 19.78
N GLU A 97 -15.61 30.46 20.77
CA GLU A 97 -17.05 30.21 20.59
C GLU A 97 -17.75 31.39 19.93
N LYS A 98 -17.34 32.61 20.29
CA LYS A 98 -17.86 33.85 19.72
C LYS A 98 -17.55 33.93 18.22
N ILE A 99 -16.33 33.59 17.81
CA ILE A 99 -15.92 33.55 16.39
C ILE A 99 -16.78 32.59 15.59
N LEU A 100 -17.04 31.38 16.12
CA LEU A 100 -17.93 30.42 15.47
C LEU A 100 -19.36 30.97 15.34
N ARG A 101 -19.88 31.62 16.38
CA ARG A 101 -21.23 32.21 16.35
C ARG A 101 -21.32 33.36 15.33
N GLU A 102 -20.31 34.21 15.27
CA GLU A 102 -20.23 35.31 14.30
C GLU A 102 -20.16 34.79 12.86
N ALA A 103 -19.34 33.77 12.59
CA ALA A 103 -19.24 33.16 11.27
C ALA A 103 -20.57 32.56 10.80
N PHE A 104 -21.30 31.85 11.67
CA PHE A 104 -22.62 31.29 11.33
C PHE A 104 -23.69 32.38 11.15
N ALA A 105 -23.63 33.45 11.95
CA ALA A 105 -24.53 34.60 11.82
C ALA A 105 -24.29 35.33 10.50
N GLU A 106 -23.03 35.55 10.12
CA GLU A 106 -22.64 36.13 8.83
C GLU A 106 -23.11 35.26 7.67
N ALA A 107 -22.86 33.94 7.72
CA ALA A 107 -23.32 33.01 6.69
C ALA A 107 -24.84 33.10 6.49
N THR A 108 -25.59 33.16 7.58
CA THR A 108 -27.05 33.28 7.57
C THR A 108 -27.51 34.62 7.03
N ALA A 109 -26.84 35.72 7.38
CA ALA A 109 -27.14 37.05 6.85
C ALA A 109 -26.89 37.13 5.34
N ARG A 110 -25.80 36.53 4.85
CA ARG A 110 -25.50 36.43 3.41
C ARG A 110 -26.49 35.52 2.69
N ALA A 111 -26.92 34.41 3.30
CA ALA A 111 -27.92 33.53 2.71
C ALA A 111 -29.27 34.23 2.50
N LYS A 112 -29.63 35.18 3.39
CA LYS A 112 -30.82 36.03 3.22
C LYS A 112 -30.77 36.94 1.99
N SER A 113 -29.58 37.25 1.47
CA SER A 113 -29.42 38.06 0.25
C SER A 113 -29.68 37.28 -1.05
N GLY A 114 -30.02 35.99 -0.97
CA GLY A 114 -30.41 35.15 -2.11
C GLY A 114 -29.28 34.33 -2.73
N LYS A 115 -28.04 34.48 -2.25
CA LYS A 115 -26.90 33.62 -2.64
C LYS A 115 -26.66 32.50 -1.63
N PRO A 116 -26.27 31.29 -2.05
CA PRO A 116 -25.85 30.24 -1.13
C PRO A 116 -24.63 30.67 -0.30
N SER A 117 -24.59 30.25 0.96
CA SER A 117 -23.45 30.45 1.85
C SER A 117 -22.85 29.11 2.27
N VAL A 118 -21.54 28.95 2.04
CA VAL A 118 -20.79 27.75 2.43
C VAL A 118 -19.82 28.11 3.54
N ILE A 119 -19.94 27.41 4.67
CA ILE A 119 -19.00 27.46 5.79
C ILE A 119 -18.02 26.31 5.61
N PHE A 120 -16.76 26.62 5.32
CA PHE A 120 -15.70 25.64 5.19
C PHE A 120 -14.84 25.59 6.46
N ILE A 121 -14.81 24.44 7.13
CA ILE A 121 -14.00 24.18 8.33
C ILE A 121 -12.83 23.29 7.92
N ASP A 122 -11.63 23.85 7.89
CA ASP A 122 -10.42 23.09 7.57
C ASP A 122 -9.88 22.37 8.82
N GLU A 123 -9.36 21.15 8.66
CA GLU A 123 -8.77 20.35 9.74
C GLU A 123 -9.65 20.27 11.00
N ILE A 124 -10.91 19.83 10.82
CA ILE A 124 -11.90 19.77 11.90
C ILE A 124 -11.47 18.86 13.06
N ASP A 125 -10.55 17.92 12.83
CA ASP A 125 -9.94 17.08 13.86
C ASP A 125 -9.10 17.87 14.87
N ALA A 126 -8.57 19.03 14.49
CA ALA A 126 -7.90 19.94 15.43
C ALA A 126 -8.88 20.73 16.30
N LEU A 127 -10.12 20.95 15.83
CA LEU A 127 -11.17 21.68 16.55
C LEU A 127 -12.05 20.78 17.42
N CYS A 128 -12.32 19.57 16.94
CA CYS A 128 -13.23 18.60 17.55
C CYS A 128 -12.56 17.22 17.67
N PRO A 129 -11.47 17.10 18.45
CA PRO A 129 -10.83 15.83 18.69
C PRO A 129 -11.75 14.89 19.49
N ARG A 130 -11.49 13.59 19.39
CA ARG A 130 -12.20 12.57 20.16
C ARG A 130 -12.03 12.81 21.67
N ARG A 131 -13.11 12.58 22.44
CA ARG A 131 -13.30 12.95 23.86
C ARG A 131 -12.23 12.49 24.87
N ASP A 132 -11.24 11.71 24.45
CA ASP A 132 -10.11 11.28 25.28
C ASP A 132 -9.02 12.37 25.41
N SER A 133 -9.01 13.38 24.53
CA SER A 133 -8.10 14.53 24.59
C SER A 133 -8.55 15.53 25.68
N ARG A 134 -7.77 15.64 26.75
CA ARG A 134 -8.04 16.34 28.02
C ARG A 134 -8.13 17.88 27.97
N ARG A 135 -8.53 18.50 26.86
CA ARG A 135 -8.67 19.97 26.76
C ARG A 135 -10.13 20.40 26.86
N GLU A 136 -10.48 21.04 27.97
CA GLU A 136 -11.84 21.57 28.18
C GLU A 136 -12.26 22.61 27.13
N GLN A 137 -11.30 23.36 26.58
CA GLN A 137 -11.55 24.33 25.51
C GLN A 137 -12.10 23.64 24.26
N ASP A 138 -11.52 22.51 23.86
CA ASP A 138 -11.92 21.76 22.66
C ASP A 138 -13.33 21.17 22.82
N ILE A 139 -13.68 20.70 24.03
CA ILE A 139 -15.03 20.21 24.35
C ILE A 139 -16.08 21.32 24.22
N ARG A 140 -15.75 22.54 24.68
CA ARG A 140 -16.65 23.70 24.56
C ARG A 140 -16.84 24.12 23.10
N ILE A 141 -15.75 24.19 22.33
CA ILE A 141 -15.79 24.49 20.89
C ILE A 141 -16.63 23.47 20.14
N ALA A 142 -16.43 22.16 20.39
CA ALA A 142 -17.20 21.10 19.78
C ALA A 142 -18.69 21.20 20.13
N SER A 143 -19.01 21.44 21.41
CA SER A 143 -20.39 21.61 21.87
C SER A 143 -21.09 22.81 21.21
N GLN A 144 -20.37 23.93 21.07
CA GLN A 144 -20.89 25.11 20.38
C GLN A 144 -21.14 24.84 18.90
N LEU A 145 -20.22 24.14 18.21
CA LEU A 145 -20.40 23.74 16.82
C LEU A 145 -21.63 22.83 16.65
N PHE A 146 -21.84 21.88 17.57
CA PHE A 146 -23.01 21.01 17.56
C PHE A 146 -24.32 21.81 17.64
N MET A 147 -24.39 22.76 18.57
CA MET A 147 -25.57 23.62 18.72
C MET A 147 -25.83 24.47 17.48
N LEU A 148 -24.78 25.01 16.85
CA LEU A 148 -24.92 25.82 15.62
C LEU A 148 -25.40 24.98 14.42
N MET A 149 -24.85 23.77 14.24
CA MET A 149 -25.31 22.85 13.20
C MET A 149 -26.76 22.39 13.41
N ASP A 150 -27.13 22.07 14.65
CA ASP A 150 -28.50 21.66 14.98
C ASP A 150 -29.50 22.81 14.83
N SER A 151 -29.10 24.06 15.10
CA SER A 151 -29.91 25.26 14.87
C SER A 151 -30.14 25.52 13.37
N ASN A 152 -29.11 25.31 12.53
CA ASN A 152 -29.19 25.53 11.09
C ASN A 152 -30.21 24.62 10.38
N LYS A 153 -30.42 23.38 10.86
CA LYS A 153 -31.42 22.44 10.30
C LYS A 153 -32.82 23.04 10.19
N SER A 154 -33.21 23.86 11.19
CA SER A 154 -34.51 24.52 11.23
C SER A 154 -34.61 25.61 10.16
N LEU A 155 -33.49 26.29 9.85
CA LEU A 155 -33.42 27.35 8.85
C LEU A 155 -33.38 26.82 7.41
N SER A 156 -32.78 25.66 7.16
CA SER A 156 -32.78 25.02 5.83
C SER A 156 -34.20 24.70 5.34
N THR A 157 -35.12 24.44 6.27
CA THR A 157 -36.55 24.21 5.98
C THR A 157 -37.28 25.50 5.58
N SER A 158 -36.71 26.67 5.91
CA SER A 158 -37.29 28.00 5.70
C SER A 158 -36.77 28.72 4.44
N GLY A 159 -35.97 28.05 3.59
CA GLY A 159 -35.50 28.57 2.30
C GLY A 159 -34.12 29.25 2.30
N TYR A 160 -33.38 29.23 3.42
CA TYR A 160 -32.01 29.74 3.48
C TYR A 160 -31.01 28.57 3.42
N HIS A 161 -30.22 28.50 2.34
CA HIS A 161 -29.27 27.41 2.12
C HIS A 161 -27.89 27.78 2.67
N VAL A 162 -27.68 27.49 3.96
CA VAL A 162 -26.37 27.49 4.60
C VAL A 162 -25.87 26.05 4.69
N VAL A 163 -24.70 25.80 4.11
CA VAL A 163 -24.09 24.47 4.04
C VAL A 163 -22.77 24.47 4.80
N VAL A 164 -22.49 23.41 5.55
CA VAL A 164 -21.21 23.25 6.26
C VAL A 164 -20.38 22.16 5.59
N VAL A 165 -19.18 22.51 5.12
CA VAL A 165 -18.22 21.55 4.59
C VAL A 165 -17.02 21.49 5.52
N ALA A 166 -16.60 20.30 5.93
CA ALA A 166 -15.44 20.11 6.78
C ALA A 166 -14.37 19.27 6.08
N SER A 167 -13.09 19.54 6.35
CA SER A 167 -11.99 18.69 5.91
C SER A 167 -11.34 17.99 7.12
N THR A 168 -10.94 16.72 6.97
CA THR A 168 -10.09 16.05 7.95
C THR A 168 -9.10 15.11 7.29
N ASN A 169 -7.90 14.99 7.85
CA ASN A 169 -6.94 13.96 7.41
C ASN A 169 -7.22 12.60 8.06
N ARG A 170 -7.94 12.58 9.18
CA ARG A 170 -8.17 11.39 10.01
C ARG A 170 -9.62 11.33 10.47
N VAL A 171 -10.42 10.52 9.79
CA VAL A 171 -11.83 10.29 10.16
C VAL A 171 -11.98 9.68 11.56
N ASP A 172 -11.00 8.91 12.02
CA ASP A 172 -11.06 8.30 13.36
C ASP A 172 -10.74 9.29 14.50
N ALA A 173 -10.16 10.44 14.17
CA ALA A 173 -9.74 11.45 15.15
C ALA A 173 -10.88 12.39 15.56
N ILE A 174 -11.95 12.48 14.76
CA ILE A 174 -13.10 13.36 15.03
C ILE A 174 -14.11 12.69 15.98
N ASP A 175 -14.86 13.50 16.73
CA ASP A 175 -15.95 12.98 17.58
C ASP A 175 -17.02 12.27 16.71
N PRO A 176 -17.35 10.98 16.98
CA PRO A 176 -18.40 10.26 16.25
C PRO A 176 -19.78 10.95 16.27
N ALA A 177 -20.04 11.84 17.24
CA ALA A 177 -21.26 12.63 17.30
C ALA A 177 -21.40 13.62 16.12
N LEU A 178 -20.30 14.00 15.46
CA LEU A 178 -20.32 14.82 14.24
C LEU A 178 -20.76 14.03 13.01
N ARG A 179 -20.45 12.74 12.97
CA ARG A 179 -20.76 11.81 11.86
C ARG A 179 -22.19 11.26 11.89
N ARG A 180 -23.02 11.72 12.83
CA ARG A 180 -24.41 11.26 12.96
C ARG A 180 -25.31 12.00 11.96
N ALA A 181 -26.32 11.28 11.48
CA ALA A 181 -27.32 11.80 10.55
C ALA A 181 -27.90 13.16 11.02
N GLY A 182 -27.88 14.12 10.11
CA GLY A 182 -28.29 15.51 10.32
C GLY A 182 -27.13 16.48 10.58
N ARG A 183 -25.93 16.04 10.94
CA ARG A 183 -24.76 16.94 11.04
C ARG A 183 -23.92 16.81 9.79
N PHE A 184 -22.85 16.01 9.83
CA PHE A 184 -22.20 15.53 8.61
C PHE A 184 -22.88 14.23 8.20
N ASP A 185 -23.86 14.37 7.32
CA ASP A 185 -24.66 13.29 6.77
C ASP A 185 -24.06 12.71 5.48
N ALA A 186 -23.23 13.48 4.79
CA ALA A 186 -22.43 13.00 3.67
C ALA A 186 -20.94 12.95 4.04
N GLU A 187 -20.28 11.84 3.69
CA GLU A 187 -18.83 11.68 3.81
C GLU A 187 -18.28 11.31 2.44
N VAL A 188 -17.22 11.99 2.02
CA VAL A 188 -16.56 11.72 0.74
C VAL A 188 -15.07 11.59 0.94
N GLU A 189 -14.53 10.48 0.45
CA GLU A 189 -13.10 10.25 0.40
C GLU A 189 -12.48 11.00 -0.77
N VAL A 190 -11.50 11.83 -0.48
CA VAL A 190 -10.59 12.41 -1.46
C VAL A 190 -9.33 11.55 -1.45
N SER A 191 -9.32 10.54 -2.31
CA SER A 191 -8.25 9.57 -2.42
C SER A 191 -7.00 10.15 -3.08
N THR A 192 -5.94 9.34 -3.12
CA THR A 192 -4.74 9.65 -3.89
C THR A 192 -5.06 9.59 -5.39
N PRO A 193 -4.45 10.48 -6.20
CA PRO A 193 -4.76 10.53 -7.62
C PRO A 193 -4.22 9.30 -8.36
N ASN A 194 -5.08 8.72 -9.21
CA ASN A 194 -4.71 7.67 -10.16
C ASN A 194 -3.75 8.19 -11.24
N GLU A 195 -3.14 7.31 -12.03
CA GLU A 195 -2.20 7.71 -13.08
C GLU A 195 -2.77 8.73 -14.08
N ASN A 196 -4.00 8.49 -14.54
CA ASN A 196 -4.71 9.42 -15.41
C ASN A 196 -4.98 10.76 -14.72
N GLU A 197 -5.40 10.74 -13.44
CA GLU A 197 -5.66 11.96 -12.67
C GLU A 197 -4.35 12.74 -12.41
N ARG A 198 -3.24 12.04 -12.11
CA ARG A 198 -1.91 12.67 -11.99
C ARG A 198 -1.50 13.35 -13.29
N CYS A 199 -1.75 12.72 -14.43
CA CYS A 199 -1.51 13.33 -15.73
C CYS A 199 -2.37 14.59 -15.94
N GLN A 200 -3.65 14.55 -15.58
CA GLN A 200 -4.53 15.73 -15.66
C GLN A 200 -4.04 16.86 -14.75
N ILE A 201 -3.61 16.54 -13.53
CA ILE A 201 -3.05 17.51 -12.58
C ILE A 201 -1.75 18.11 -13.14
N LEU A 202 -0.86 17.29 -13.69
CA LEU A 202 0.36 17.75 -14.37
C LEU A 202 0.03 18.68 -15.54
N LYS A 203 -0.92 18.31 -16.41
CA LYS A 203 -1.39 19.15 -17.52
C LYS A 203 -1.92 20.51 -17.05
N LEU A 204 -2.60 20.54 -15.89
CA LEU A 204 -3.13 21.77 -15.32
C LEU A 204 -2.01 22.71 -14.85
N TYR A 205 -1.06 22.22 -14.07
CA TYR A 205 0.06 23.02 -13.58
C TYR A 205 1.03 23.44 -14.69
N THR A 206 1.20 22.60 -15.71
CA THR A 206 2.08 22.89 -16.85
C THR A 206 1.47 23.80 -17.91
N LYS A 207 0.16 24.04 -17.90
CA LYS A 207 -0.53 24.94 -18.85
C LYS A 207 0.08 26.37 -18.90
N LYS A 208 0.69 26.81 -17.80
CA LYS A 208 1.34 28.13 -17.68
C LYS A 208 2.87 28.08 -17.81
N LEU A 209 3.45 26.90 -17.98
CA LEU A 209 4.90 26.70 -17.99
C LEU A 209 5.42 26.54 -19.43
N PRO A 210 6.60 27.09 -19.74
CA PRO A 210 7.28 26.86 -21.01
C PRO A 210 7.89 25.45 -21.02
N LEU A 211 7.16 24.49 -21.58
CA LEU A 211 7.61 23.11 -21.72
C LEU A 211 8.32 22.87 -23.06
N ASP A 212 9.38 22.08 -23.03
CA ASP A 212 9.96 21.52 -24.25
C ASP A 212 9.02 20.44 -24.84
N PRO A 213 8.79 20.41 -26.17
CA PRO A 213 7.91 19.44 -26.81
C PRO A 213 8.38 17.98 -26.69
N SER A 214 9.64 17.72 -26.30
CA SER A 214 10.15 16.38 -26.00
C SER A 214 9.69 15.83 -24.65
N VAL A 215 9.06 16.63 -23.80
CA VAL A 215 8.61 16.22 -22.47
C VAL A 215 7.32 15.41 -22.56
N ASP A 216 7.40 14.13 -22.21
CA ASP A 216 6.24 13.26 -22.08
C ASP A 216 5.64 13.34 -20.65
N LEU A 217 4.49 14.01 -20.54
CA LEU A 217 3.75 14.13 -19.28
C LEU A 217 3.17 12.80 -18.80
N ASP A 218 2.84 11.88 -19.71
CA ASP A 218 2.29 10.58 -19.35
C ASP A 218 3.39 9.73 -18.69
N ALA A 219 4.60 9.73 -19.25
CA ALA A 219 5.76 9.07 -18.63
C ALA A 219 6.09 9.65 -17.25
N ILE A 220 6.01 10.98 -17.08
CA ILE A 220 6.22 11.62 -15.77
C ILE A 220 5.14 11.16 -14.78
N ALA A 221 3.86 11.15 -15.19
CA ALA A 221 2.74 10.73 -14.34
C ALA A 221 2.82 9.26 -13.90
N ALA A 222 3.28 8.36 -14.79
CA ALA A 222 3.55 6.96 -14.50
C ALA A 222 4.65 6.83 -13.43
N SER A 223 5.65 7.69 -13.51
CA SER A 223 6.80 7.70 -12.60
C SER A 223 6.48 8.30 -11.21
N CYS A 224 5.51 9.21 -11.11
CA CYS A 224 5.09 9.89 -9.87
C CYS A 224 4.09 9.08 -9.03
N LYS A 225 4.36 7.79 -8.82
CA LYS A 225 3.48 6.92 -8.03
C LYS A 225 3.44 7.34 -6.55
N GLY A 226 2.24 7.43 -5.99
CA GLY A 226 2.03 7.87 -4.60
C GLY A 226 2.18 9.37 -4.35
N TYR A 227 2.38 10.17 -5.41
CA TYR A 227 2.40 11.62 -5.30
C TYR A 227 0.99 12.15 -5.13
N VAL A 228 0.84 13.14 -4.24
CA VAL A 228 -0.40 13.87 -4.06
C VAL A 228 -0.39 15.15 -4.93
N GLY A 229 -1.53 15.81 -5.12
CA GLY A 229 -1.62 17.06 -5.90
C GLY A 229 -0.59 18.12 -5.48
N ALA A 230 -0.39 18.30 -4.16
CA ALA A 230 0.63 19.19 -3.62
C ALA A 230 2.07 18.75 -3.94
N ASP A 231 2.34 17.44 -4.03
CA ASP A 231 3.66 16.93 -4.41
C ASP A 231 3.93 17.17 -5.90
N ILE A 232 2.91 17.03 -6.75
CA ILE A 232 2.99 17.34 -8.18
C ILE A 232 3.23 18.84 -8.39
N GLU A 233 2.55 19.69 -7.63
CA GLU A 233 2.81 21.14 -7.64
C GLU A 233 4.24 21.46 -7.22
N ALA A 234 4.73 20.82 -6.15
CA ALA A 234 6.11 20.97 -5.69
C ALA A 234 7.11 20.45 -6.75
N LEU A 235 6.80 19.35 -7.44
CA LEU A 235 7.62 18.81 -8.53
C LEU A 235 7.73 19.79 -9.69
N CYS A 236 6.60 20.36 -10.14
CA CYS A 236 6.57 21.40 -11.18
C CYS A 236 7.41 22.63 -10.77
N ARG A 237 7.26 23.06 -9.51
CA ARG A 237 8.03 24.18 -8.96
C ARG A 237 9.53 23.89 -8.94
N GLU A 238 9.92 22.70 -8.52
CA GLU A 238 11.33 22.29 -8.46
C GLU A 238 11.94 22.12 -9.85
N ALA A 239 11.20 21.57 -10.82
CA ALA A 239 11.63 21.50 -12.22
C ALA A 239 11.86 22.89 -12.80
N THR A 240 10.96 23.84 -12.49
CA THR A 240 11.10 25.25 -12.89
C THR A 240 12.33 25.88 -12.24
N MET A 241 12.57 25.65 -10.95
CA MET A 241 13.76 26.14 -10.25
C MET A 241 15.06 25.55 -10.82
N SER A 242 15.05 24.27 -11.19
CA SER A 242 16.21 23.62 -11.82
C SER A 242 16.52 24.24 -13.18
N ALA A 243 15.50 24.47 -14.02
CA ALA A 243 15.65 25.16 -15.29
C ALA A 243 16.14 26.62 -15.11
N LEU A 244 15.61 27.34 -14.12
CA LEU A 244 16.05 28.69 -13.78
C LEU A 244 17.52 28.73 -13.34
N ASN A 245 17.94 27.82 -12.45
CA ASN A 245 19.34 27.76 -11.99
C ASN A 245 20.30 27.46 -13.14
N LYS A 246 19.93 26.56 -14.06
CA LYS A 246 20.71 26.31 -15.29
C LYS A 246 20.81 27.57 -16.16
N SER A 247 19.73 28.33 -16.29
CA SER A 247 19.73 29.57 -17.08
C SER A 247 20.52 30.71 -16.44
N SER A 248 20.62 30.77 -15.11
CA SER A 248 21.41 31.80 -14.42
C SER A 248 22.92 31.59 -14.55
N ASP A 249 23.39 30.35 -14.72
CA ASP A 249 24.80 30.04 -14.98
C ASP A 249 25.22 30.43 -16.41
N VAL A 250 24.27 30.47 -17.35
CA VAL A 250 24.50 30.86 -18.75
C VAL A 250 24.14 32.35 -18.92
N ARG A 251 25.08 33.24 -18.63
CA ARG A 251 24.89 34.69 -18.76
C ARG A 251 24.46 35.10 -20.19
N HIS A 252 23.35 35.84 -20.24
CA HIS A 252 22.90 36.70 -21.35
C HIS A 252 22.87 36.08 -22.75
N ASP A 253 21.76 35.42 -23.07
CA ASP A 253 21.01 35.77 -24.27
C ASP A 253 19.53 35.46 -24.04
N GLY A 254 18.62 36.12 -24.75
CA GLY A 254 17.16 36.03 -24.56
C GLY A 254 16.52 34.67 -24.90
N GLY A 255 17.19 33.57 -24.58
CA GLY A 255 16.72 32.21 -24.78
C GLY A 255 15.56 31.89 -23.84
N SER A 256 14.43 31.50 -24.41
CA SER A 256 13.30 30.94 -23.68
C SER A 256 13.78 29.81 -22.77
N CYS A 257 13.71 30.02 -21.45
CA CYS A 257 13.98 28.99 -20.46
C CYS A 257 12.90 27.91 -20.60
N LEU A 258 13.22 26.84 -21.32
CA LEU A 258 12.34 25.69 -21.54
C LEU A 258 12.67 24.61 -20.50
N ILE A 259 11.62 24.03 -19.91
CA ILE A 259 11.78 22.93 -18.95
C ILE A 259 12.02 21.64 -19.75
N THR A 260 13.15 20.99 -19.48
CA THR A 260 13.58 19.76 -20.16
C THR A 260 13.30 18.51 -19.32
N SER A 261 13.33 17.33 -19.94
CA SER A 261 13.16 16.04 -19.26
C SER A 261 14.19 15.78 -18.14
N ASP A 262 15.37 16.39 -18.21
CA ASP A 262 16.40 16.25 -17.18
C ASP A 262 16.11 17.09 -15.93
N ASP A 263 15.41 18.22 -16.08
CA ASP A 263 14.93 19.02 -14.95
C ASP A 263 13.91 18.25 -14.12
N TRP A 264 13.05 17.46 -14.76
CA TRP A 264 12.10 16.57 -14.09
C TRP A 264 12.78 15.43 -13.33
N LYS A 265 13.87 14.86 -13.89
CA LYS A 265 14.67 13.84 -13.19
C LYS A 265 15.32 14.42 -11.94
N HIS A 266 15.85 15.65 -12.03
CA HIS A 266 16.41 16.36 -10.87
C HIS A 266 15.31 16.70 -9.84
N ALA A 267 14.19 17.25 -10.29
CA ALA A 267 13.07 17.60 -9.40
C ALA A 267 12.58 16.39 -8.60
N ARG A 268 12.58 15.19 -9.21
CA ARG A 268 12.17 13.95 -8.56
C ARG A 268 13.16 13.43 -7.52
N SER A 269 14.46 13.73 -7.65
CA SER A 269 15.43 13.34 -6.61
C SER A 269 15.28 14.19 -5.35
N VAL A 270 14.78 15.42 -5.48
CA VAL A 270 14.55 16.36 -4.37
C VAL A 270 13.16 16.19 -3.77
N VAL A 271 12.12 16.10 -4.60
CA VAL A 271 10.71 16.02 -4.16
C VAL A 271 10.28 14.56 -4.06
N GLY A 272 10.31 13.99 -2.86
CA GLY A 272 9.70 12.68 -2.57
C GLY A 272 8.20 12.78 -2.20
N PRO A 273 7.42 11.68 -2.34
CA PRO A 273 5.99 11.67 -2.05
C PRO A 273 5.68 12.00 -0.58
N SER A 274 4.66 12.82 -0.33
CA SER A 274 4.30 13.25 1.03
C SER A 274 3.63 12.15 1.85
N ILE A 275 2.95 11.21 1.20
CA ILE A 275 2.26 10.08 1.87
C ILE A 275 3.26 9.20 2.63
N THR A 276 4.47 9.06 2.08
CA THR A 276 5.54 8.24 2.65
C THR A 276 6.39 9.01 3.66
N ARG A 277 6.13 10.29 3.92
CA ARG A 277 6.86 11.05 4.95
C ARG A 277 6.47 10.53 6.35
N GLY A 278 7.46 10.17 7.16
CA GLY A 278 7.30 9.73 8.55
C GLY A 278 7.15 8.23 8.80
N VAL A 279 7.15 7.38 7.77
CA VAL A 279 7.48 5.94 7.88
C VAL A 279 8.49 5.66 6.78
N THR A 280 9.62 5.04 7.10
CA THR A 280 10.73 4.79 6.18
C THR A 280 10.28 3.86 5.05
N VAL A 281 9.74 4.44 3.98
CA VAL A 281 9.56 3.73 2.71
C VAL A 281 10.93 3.64 2.07
N GLU A 282 11.65 2.57 2.41
CA GLU A 282 12.89 2.24 1.74
C GLU A 282 12.55 1.59 0.41
N ILE A 283 13.14 2.04 -0.69
CA ILE A 283 13.22 1.22 -1.89
C ILE A 283 14.50 0.41 -1.70
N PRO A 284 14.44 -0.90 -1.37
CA PRO A 284 15.65 -1.65 -1.09
C PRO A 284 16.48 -1.74 -2.37
N LYS A 285 17.76 -1.39 -2.30
CA LYS A 285 18.69 -1.50 -3.45
C LYS A 285 19.19 -2.92 -3.70
N VAL A 286 18.70 -3.90 -2.93
CA VAL A 286 19.16 -5.29 -2.97
C VAL A 286 18.45 -6.02 -4.10
N SER A 287 19.21 -6.68 -4.97
CA SER A 287 18.71 -7.48 -6.08
C SER A 287 18.74 -8.99 -5.75
N TRP A 288 18.10 -9.81 -6.59
CA TRP A 288 18.18 -11.27 -6.46
C TRP A 288 19.59 -11.84 -6.66
N GLU A 289 20.47 -11.09 -7.33
CA GLU A 289 21.86 -11.43 -7.60
C GLU A 289 22.74 -11.27 -6.35
N ASP A 290 22.34 -10.39 -5.42
CA ASP A 290 23.04 -10.13 -4.17
C ASP A 290 22.77 -11.20 -3.09
N ILE A 291 21.99 -12.22 -3.41
CA ILE A 291 21.69 -13.35 -2.52
C ILE A 291 22.28 -14.60 -3.15
N GLY A 292 23.15 -15.33 -2.45
CA GLY A 292 23.64 -16.63 -2.91
C GLY A 292 22.66 -17.77 -2.58
N GLY A 293 22.53 -18.76 -3.45
CA GLY A 293 21.77 -20.00 -3.20
C GLY A 293 20.24 -19.87 -3.26
N LEU A 294 19.57 -20.84 -2.62
CA LEU A 294 18.11 -20.86 -2.37
C LEU A 294 17.23 -20.74 -3.64
N LYS A 295 17.62 -21.41 -4.73
CA LYS A 295 16.99 -21.28 -6.07
C LYS A 295 15.48 -21.56 -6.05
N ASP A 296 15.05 -22.61 -5.35
CA ASP A 296 13.63 -22.98 -5.29
C ASP A 296 12.81 -22.00 -4.44
N LEU A 297 13.39 -21.50 -3.36
CA LEU A 297 12.77 -20.52 -2.48
C LEU A 297 12.61 -19.18 -3.20
N LYS A 298 13.65 -18.72 -3.92
CA LYS A 298 13.60 -17.51 -4.74
C LYS A 298 12.52 -17.59 -5.80
N LYS A 299 12.42 -18.72 -6.52
CA LYS A 299 11.36 -18.92 -7.53
C LYS A 299 9.98 -18.83 -6.88
N LYS A 300 9.74 -19.53 -5.77
CA LYS A 300 8.45 -19.46 -5.06
C LYS A 300 8.12 -18.05 -4.61
N LEU A 301 9.09 -17.31 -4.08
CA LEU A 301 8.89 -15.94 -3.63
C LEU A 301 8.66 -14.97 -4.80
N GLN A 302 9.41 -15.11 -5.90
CA GLN A 302 9.17 -14.35 -7.13
C GLN A 302 7.77 -14.57 -7.68
N GLN A 303 7.30 -15.81 -7.74
CA GLN A 303 5.94 -16.13 -8.19
C GLN A 303 4.88 -15.53 -7.27
N ALA A 304 5.10 -15.67 -5.96
CA ALA A 304 4.25 -15.15 -4.90
C ALA A 304 4.07 -13.62 -4.95
N VAL A 305 5.16 -12.88 -5.17
CA VAL A 305 5.14 -11.40 -5.13
C VAL A 305 4.92 -10.78 -6.51
N GLU A 306 5.58 -11.25 -7.56
CA GLU A 306 5.56 -10.59 -8.88
C GLU A 306 4.33 -10.96 -9.71
N TRP A 307 3.83 -12.20 -9.65
CA TRP A 307 2.73 -12.63 -10.51
C TRP A 307 1.42 -11.90 -10.25
N PRO A 308 1.00 -11.64 -8.98
CA PRO A 308 -0.21 -10.87 -8.72
C PRO A 308 -0.15 -9.46 -9.31
N LEU A 309 1.05 -8.85 -9.34
CA LEU A 309 1.26 -7.49 -9.83
C LEU A 309 1.34 -7.45 -11.36
N LYS A 310 2.12 -8.35 -11.98
CA LYS A 310 2.32 -8.37 -13.44
C LYS A 310 1.15 -9.00 -14.20
N HIS A 311 0.44 -9.95 -13.59
CA HIS A 311 -0.58 -10.77 -14.26
C HIS A 311 -1.97 -10.70 -13.61
N SER A 312 -2.36 -9.55 -13.05
CA SER A 312 -3.65 -9.34 -12.39
C SER A 312 -4.88 -9.75 -13.23
N SER A 313 -4.84 -9.55 -14.55
CA SER A 313 -5.91 -9.96 -15.47
C SER A 313 -6.07 -11.48 -15.56
N ALA A 314 -4.97 -12.24 -15.48
CA ALA A 314 -4.99 -13.70 -15.48
C ALA A 314 -5.60 -14.24 -14.18
N PHE A 315 -5.25 -13.65 -13.02
CA PHE A 315 -5.86 -14.00 -11.73
C PHE A 315 -7.36 -13.75 -11.73
N SER A 316 -7.79 -12.60 -12.24
CA SER A 316 -9.21 -12.24 -12.33
C SER A 316 -9.98 -13.19 -13.26
N ARG A 317 -9.39 -13.58 -14.40
CA ARG A 317 -10.00 -14.53 -15.35
C ARG A 317 -10.11 -15.95 -14.77
N LEU A 318 -9.13 -16.37 -13.97
CA LEU A 318 -9.11 -17.69 -13.34
C LEU A 318 -9.89 -17.74 -12.02
N GLY A 319 -10.35 -16.60 -11.50
CA GLY A 319 -11.05 -16.52 -10.22
C GLY A 319 -10.18 -16.88 -9.01
N VAL A 320 -8.86 -16.78 -9.13
CA VAL A 320 -7.92 -17.12 -8.06
C VAL A 320 -7.60 -15.86 -7.26
N SER A 321 -7.76 -15.92 -5.94
CA SER A 321 -7.32 -14.85 -5.05
C SER A 321 -5.79 -14.88 -4.91
N PRO A 322 -5.11 -13.72 -5.03
CA PRO A 322 -3.68 -13.66 -4.75
C PRO A 322 -3.42 -13.97 -3.28
N ILE A 323 -2.23 -14.51 -2.99
CA ILE A 323 -1.77 -14.72 -1.61
C ILE A 323 -1.64 -13.38 -0.87
N ARG A 324 -2.04 -13.35 0.40
CA ARG A 324 -2.04 -12.12 1.20
C ARG A 324 -0.86 -12.03 2.16
N GLY A 325 -0.41 -13.18 2.66
CA GLY A 325 0.65 -13.27 3.65
C GLY A 325 1.66 -14.37 3.35
N ILE A 326 2.93 -14.04 3.54
CA ILE A 326 4.05 -14.98 3.47
C ILE A 326 4.80 -14.99 4.79
N LEU A 327 4.96 -16.15 5.42
CA LEU A 327 5.78 -16.33 6.62
C LEU A 327 7.09 -17.04 6.25
N LEU A 328 8.21 -16.34 6.41
CA LEU A 328 9.57 -16.87 6.32
C LEU A 328 10.02 -17.35 7.70
N HIS A 329 10.36 -18.63 7.83
CA HIS A 329 10.94 -19.16 9.07
C HIS A 329 12.23 -19.92 8.81
N GLY A 330 13.14 -19.91 9.77
CA GLY A 330 14.39 -20.63 9.68
C GLY A 330 15.41 -20.16 10.71
N PRO A 331 16.60 -20.76 10.76
CA PRO A 331 17.67 -20.34 11.66
C PRO A 331 18.08 -18.87 11.44
N PRO A 332 18.53 -18.17 12.51
CA PRO A 332 19.04 -16.81 12.39
C PRO A 332 20.24 -16.76 11.41
N GLY A 333 20.46 -15.60 10.79
CA GLY A 333 21.60 -15.42 9.87
C GLY A 333 21.44 -16.03 8.46
N CYS A 334 20.30 -16.64 8.14
CA CYS A 334 20.01 -17.19 6.80
C CYS A 334 19.24 -16.23 5.89
N SER A 335 19.70 -14.97 5.80
CA SER A 335 19.24 -13.96 4.81
C SER A 335 17.73 -13.69 4.71
N LYS A 336 16.89 -14.05 5.70
CA LYS A 336 15.43 -13.83 5.68
C LYS A 336 15.04 -12.37 5.41
N THR A 337 15.66 -11.43 6.14
CA THR A 337 15.45 -9.99 5.97
C THR A 337 15.95 -9.51 4.60
N THR A 338 17.10 -10.01 4.13
CA THR A 338 17.65 -9.68 2.80
C THR A 338 16.78 -10.22 1.67
N LEU A 339 16.20 -11.41 1.83
CA LEU A 339 15.28 -12.04 0.88
C LEU A 339 13.99 -11.23 0.72
N ALA A 340 13.43 -10.73 1.82
CA ALA A 340 12.28 -9.83 1.82
C ALA A 340 12.59 -8.52 1.05
N LYS A 341 13.74 -7.92 1.32
CA LYS A 341 14.21 -6.70 0.64
C LYS A 341 14.39 -6.92 -0.87
N ALA A 342 14.99 -8.04 -1.29
CA ALA A 342 15.15 -8.38 -2.70
C ALA A 342 13.81 -8.62 -3.40
N ALA A 343 12.85 -9.29 -2.73
CA ALA A 343 11.51 -9.49 -3.27
C ALA A 343 10.77 -8.16 -3.51
N ALA A 344 10.92 -7.20 -2.59
CA ALA A 344 10.32 -5.87 -2.73
C ALA A 344 10.94 -5.06 -3.86
N CYS A 345 12.27 -5.11 -4.01
CA CYS A 345 12.99 -4.48 -5.11
C CYS A 345 12.52 -5.02 -6.47
N ALA A 346 12.43 -6.34 -6.61
CA ALA A 346 12.02 -6.98 -7.86
C ALA A 346 10.55 -6.72 -8.23
N ALA A 347 9.69 -6.57 -7.22
CA ALA A 347 8.29 -6.21 -7.39
C ALA A 347 8.07 -4.71 -7.68
N GLN A 348 9.10 -3.87 -7.55
CA GLN A 348 9.00 -2.41 -7.61
C GLN A 348 7.87 -1.86 -6.71
N ALA A 349 7.69 -2.48 -5.55
CA ALA A 349 6.66 -2.15 -4.58
C ALA A 349 7.25 -1.32 -3.43
N SER A 350 6.42 -0.47 -2.81
CA SER A 350 6.83 0.27 -1.61
C SER A 350 7.06 -0.69 -0.45
N PHE A 351 8.24 -0.66 0.17
CA PHE A 351 8.59 -1.54 1.28
C PHE A 351 8.45 -0.82 2.61
N PHE A 352 7.63 -1.37 3.50
CA PHE A 352 7.41 -0.89 4.86
C PHE A 352 7.96 -1.90 5.84
N SER A 353 9.12 -1.62 6.46
CA SER A 353 9.66 -2.48 7.51
C SER A 353 9.14 -2.07 8.88
N LEU A 354 8.62 -3.04 9.63
CA LEU A 354 8.33 -2.91 11.05
C LEU A 354 9.13 -3.95 11.82
N SER A 355 9.96 -3.49 12.76
CA SER A 355 10.65 -4.38 13.68
C SER A 355 9.78 -4.67 14.90
N GLY A 356 9.83 -5.90 15.42
CA GLY A 356 9.18 -6.25 16.69
C GLY A 356 9.57 -5.32 17.84
N ALA A 357 10.81 -4.81 17.86
CA ALA A 357 11.28 -3.85 18.85
C ALA A 357 10.60 -2.46 18.75
N GLU A 358 10.27 -2.00 17.54
CA GLU A 358 9.57 -0.72 17.33
C GLU A 358 8.11 -0.79 17.76
N LEU A 359 7.48 -1.97 17.61
CA LEU A 359 6.11 -2.21 18.01
C LEU A 359 5.96 -2.40 19.53
N TYR A 360 7.03 -2.82 20.20
CA TYR A 360 7.10 -2.98 21.66
C TYR A 360 7.59 -1.68 22.34
N SER A 361 6.78 -0.62 22.28
CA SER A 361 7.02 0.62 23.03
C SER A 361 6.55 0.52 24.49
N MET A 362 7.25 1.18 25.42
CA MET A 362 6.81 1.30 26.83
C MET A 362 5.52 2.12 26.99
N TYR A 363 5.17 2.94 26.00
CA TYR A 363 3.96 3.75 26.01
C TYR A 363 2.76 2.94 25.49
N VAL A 364 1.72 2.89 26.32
CA VAL A 364 0.48 2.14 26.03
C VAL A 364 -0.21 2.71 24.79
N GLY A 365 -0.45 1.86 23.79
CA GLY A 365 -1.22 2.20 22.59
C GLY A 365 -0.43 2.81 21.44
N GLU A 366 0.85 3.15 21.63
CA GLU A 366 1.70 3.69 20.57
C GLU A 366 2.03 2.62 19.51
N GLY A 367 2.37 1.39 19.93
CA GLY A 367 2.60 0.26 19.01
C GLY A 367 1.36 -0.12 18.19
N GLU A 368 0.16 -0.10 18.78
CA GLU A 368 -1.10 -0.35 18.05
C GLU A 368 -1.37 0.74 17.02
N ALA A 369 -1.21 2.01 17.42
CA ALA A 369 -1.38 3.14 16.52
C ALA A 369 -0.37 3.11 15.37
N LEU A 370 0.89 2.76 15.65
CA LEU A 370 1.93 2.59 14.63
C LEU A 370 1.57 1.48 13.64
N LEU A 371 1.10 0.33 14.13
CA LEU A 371 0.67 -0.78 13.29
C LEU A 371 -0.46 -0.36 12.35
N ARG A 372 -1.56 0.20 12.87
CA ARG A 372 -2.69 0.67 12.06
C ARG A 372 -2.29 1.75 11.06
N ASN A 373 -1.46 2.70 11.50
CA ASN A 373 -0.96 3.75 10.62
C ASN A 373 -0.11 3.18 9.48
N THR A 374 0.71 2.16 9.73
CA THR A 374 1.51 1.51 8.69
C THR A 374 0.65 0.76 7.68
N PHE A 375 -0.35 -0.01 8.12
CA PHE A 375 -1.31 -0.66 7.21
C PHE A 375 -2.08 0.36 6.36
N ARG A 376 -2.56 1.45 6.97
CA ARG A 376 -3.23 2.53 6.25
C ARG A 376 -2.31 3.21 5.23
N LYS A 377 -1.06 3.52 5.61
CA LYS A 377 -0.06 4.11 4.70
C LYS A 377 0.30 3.16 3.57
N ALA A 378 0.46 1.87 3.85
CA ALA A 378 0.72 0.84 2.87
C ALA A 378 -0.43 0.75 1.84
N SER A 379 -1.69 0.79 2.31
CA SER A 379 -2.87 0.84 1.44
C SER A 379 -2.87 2.04 0.49
N LEU A 380 -2.53 3.23 1.00
CA LEU A 380 -2.41 4.44 0.18
C LEU A 380 -1.24 4.40 -0.81
N ALA A 381 -0.20 3.61 -0.51
CA ALA A 381 0.99 3.43 -1.31
C ALA A 381 0.97 2.14 -2.16
N ALA A 382 -0.21 1.52 -2.34
CA ALA A 382 -0.34 0.26 -3.06
C ALA A 382 0.21 0.36 -4.51
N PRO A 383 0.92 -0.66 -5.01
CA PRO A 383 1.27 -1.91 -4.39
C PRO A 383 2.43 -1.77 -3.40
N SER A 384 2.27 -2.38 -2.24
CA SER A 384 3.17 -2.25 -1.10
C SER A 384 3.40 -3.59 -0.42
N ILE A 385 4.61 -3.79 0.10
CA ILE A 385 4.98 -4.94 0.92
C ILE A 385 5.23 -4.46 2.34
N ILE A 386 4.48 -5.01 3.29
CA ILE A 386 4.68 -4.78 4.72
C ILE A 386 5.55 -5.93 5.24
N PHE A 387 6.76 -5.63 5.69
CA PHE A 387 7.70 -6.58 6.24
C PHE A 387 7.73 -6.50 7.76
N PHE A 388 7.39 -7.60 8.43
CA PHE A 388 7.54 -7.77 9.87
C PHE A 388 8.80 -8.58 10.17
N ASP A 389 9.81 -7.93 10.73
CA ASP A 389 10.97 -8.64 11.28
C ASP A 389 10.71 -9.06 12.73
N GLU A 390 11.25 -10.20 13.13
CA GLU A 390 11.02 -10.79 14.46
C GLU A 390 9.53 -10.88 14.82
N ALA A 391 8.73 -11.39 13.88
CA ALA A 391 7.28 -11.46 14.04
C ALA A 391 6.85 -12.27 15.28
N ASP A 392 7.70 -13.17 15.79
CA ASP A 392 7.48 -13.89 17.05
C ASP A 392 7.39 -12.99 18.29
N VAL A 393 7.98 -11.80 18.26
CA VAL A 393 7.85 -10.81 19.35
C VAL A 393 6.44 -10.23 19.39
N VAL A 394 5.86 -9.92 18.22
CA VAL A 394 4.52 -9.32 18.08
C VAL A 394 3.42 -10.38 18.17
N ALA A 395 3.71 -11.59 17.71
CA ALA A 395 2.76 -12.68 17.52
C ALA A 395 2.90 -13.83 18.54
N ALA A 396 3.44 -13.54 19.72
CA ALA A 396 3.62 -14.55 20.75
C ALA A 396 2.28 -15.23 21.14
N LYS A 397 2.31 -16.54 21.33
CA LYS A 397 1.15 -17.34 21.77
C LYS A 397 0.47 -16.76 23.01
N ARG A 398 -0.86 -16.70 22.95
CA ARG A 398 -1.74 -16.36 24.09
C ARG A 398 -1.47 -17.30 25.27
N GLY A 399 -1.19 -16.75 26.45
CA GLY A 399 -1.07 -17.51 27.70
C GLY A 399 0.34 -17.91 28.17
N GLY A 400 1.41 -17.40 27.55
CA GLY A 400 2.79 -17.83 27.89
C GLY A 400 3.44 -17.23 29.14
N SER A 401 2.97 -16.11 29.70
CA SER A 401 3.56 -15.50 30.91
C SER A 401 2.60 -14.51 31.59
N SER A 402 2.35 -14.72 32.89
CA SER A 402 1.52 -13.89 33.77
C SER A 402 2.25 -12.64 34.25
N SER A 403 2.60 -11.72 33.34
CA SER A 403 3.18 -10.41 33.67
C SER A 403 2.69 -9.38 32.66
N GLY A 404 2.45 -8.13 33.10
CA GLY A 404 1.75 -7.09 32.33
C GLY A 404 2.28 -6.77 30.92
N SER A 405 3.48 -7.25 30.55
CA SER A 405 4.03 -7.20 29.18
C SER A 405 3.31 -8.13 28.19
N SER A 406 2.65 -9.19 28.64
CA SER A 406 1.88 -10.10 27.77
C SER A 406 0.59 -9.48 27.25
N VAL A 407 -0.03 -8.58 28.04
CA VAL A 407 -1.27 -7.88 27.64
C VAL A 407 -1.03 -6.96 26.44
N VAL A 408 0.15 -6.32 26.36
CA VAL A 408 0.52 -5.47 25.22
C VAL A 408 0.67 -6.32 23.96
N GLY A 409 1.37 -7.46 24.05
CA GLY A 409 1.51 -8.40 22.93
C GLY A 409 0.18 -8.96 22.44
N GLU A 410 -0.73 -9.33 23.35
CA GLU A 410 -2.06 -9.84 22.97
C GLU A 410 -2.92 -8.80 22.24
N ARG A 411 -2.83 -7.52 22.63
CA ARG A 411 -3.54 -6.42 21.95
C ARG A 411 -2.92 -6.10 20.59
N LEU A 412 -1.60 -6.11 20.49
CA LEU A 412 -0.89 -5.95 19.22
C LEU A 412 -1.24 -7.09 18.25
N LEU A 413 -1.23 -8.34 18.71
CA LEU A 413 -1.65 -9.50 17.93
C LEU A 413 -3.11 -9.35 17.48
N SER A 414 -4.02 -8.96 18.38
CA SER A 414 -5.43 -8.77 18.02
C SER A 414 -5.63 -7.66 16.98
N THR A 415 -4.85 -6.59 17.08
CA THR A 415 -4.83 -5.51 16.09
C THR A 415 -4.28 -6.01 14.76
N LEU A 416 -3.16 -6.73 14.75
CA LEU A 416 -2.58 -7.33 13.53
C LEU A 416 -3.58 -8.25 12.82
N LEU A 417 -4.28 -9.11 13.56
CA LEU A 417 -5.31 -9.98 13.00
C LEU A 417 -6.45 -9.17 12.36
N THR A 418 -6.89 -8.10 13.02
CA THR A 418 -7.95 -7.23 12.51
C THR A 418 -7.53 -6.50 11.24
N GLU A 419 -6.30 -5.99 11.20
CA GLU A 419 -5.74 -5.32 10.02
C GLU A 419 -5.54 -6.31 8.85
N MET A 420 -5.05 -7.53 9.11
CA MET A 420 -4.90 -8.57 8.10
C MET A 420 -6.24 -9.03 7.51
N ASP A 421 -7.27 -9.19 8.35
CA ASP A 421 -8.62 -9.54 7.88
C ASP A 421 -9.23 -8.36 7.07
N GLY A 422 -8.87 -7.12 7.41
CA GLY A 422 -9.24 -5.92 6.66
C GLY A 422 -8.59 -5.80 5.27
N LEU A 423 -7.45 -6.47 5.03
CA LEU A 423 -6.78 -6.48 3.72
C LEU A 423 -7.60 -7.15 2.63
N GLU A 424 -8.64 -7.92 2.96
CA GLU A 424 -9.51 -8.55 1.96
C GLU A 424 -10.12 -7.54 0.98
N GLN A 425 -10.38 -6.31 1.44
CA GLN A 425 -10.93 -5.24 0.62
C GLN A 425 -9.86 -4.47 -0.15
N ALA A 426 -8.60 -4.48 0.32
CA ALA A 426 -7.50 -3.68 -0.22
C ALA A 426 -6.62 -4.50 -1.19
N LYS A 427 -6.82 -4.31 -2.50
CA LYS A 427 -6.03 -5.01 -3.53
C LYS A 427 -4.60 -4.45 -3.61
N GLY A 428 -3.61 -5.33 -3.66
CA GLY A 428 -2.21 -4.97 -3.94
C GLY A 428 -1.30 -4.81 -2.73
N ILE A 429 -1.76 -5.20 -1.54
CA ILE A 429 -0.93 -5.22 -0.31
C ILE A 429 -0.51 -6.66 -0.03
N LEU A 430 0.78 -6.87 0.22
CA LEU A 430 1.34 -8.16 0.63
C LEU A 430 2.01 -8.02 2.00
N VAL A 431 1.70 -8.93 2.92
CA VAL A 431 2.34 -9.00 4.23
C VAL A 431 3.41 -10.09 4.21
N LEU A 432 4.62 -9.75 4.63
CA LEU A 432 5.74 -10.67 4.68
C LEU A 432 6.32 -10.65 6.10
N ALA A 433 6.36 -11.79 6.76
CA ALA A 433 6.85 -11.90 8.13
C ALA A 433 8.08 -12.81 8.19
N ALA A 434 9.09 -12.43 8.95
CA ALA A 434 10.25 -13.27 9.26
C ALA A 434 10.24 -13.66 10.73
N THR A 435 10.53 -14.92 11.01
CA THR A 435 10.71 -15.41 12.37
C THR A 435 11.89 -16.37 12.49
N ASN A 436 12.55 -16.31 13.63
CA ASN A 436 13.53 -17.31 14.04
C ASN A 436 12.88 -18.42 14.88
N ARG A 437 11.67 -18.23 15.42
CA ARG A 437 11.01 -19.15 16.35
C ARG A 437 9.59 -19.48 15.89
N PRO A 438 9.42 -20.36 14.89
CA PRO A 438 8.09 -20.67 14.35
C PRO A 438 7.13 -21.27 15.40
N HIS A 439 7.64 -21.94 16.43
CA HIS A 439 6.82 -22.48 17.53
C HIS A 439 6.21 -21.41 18.45
N ALA A 440 6.77 -20.20 18.47
CA ALA A 440 6.32 -19.08 19.31
C ALA A 440 5.13 -18.33 18.70
N ILE A 441 4.92 -18.45 17.38
CA ILE A 441 3.84 -17.78 16.66
C ILE A 441 2.49 -18.40 17.00
N ASP A 442 1.48 -17.52 17.18
CA ASP A 442 0.10 -17.92 17.38
C ASP A 442 -0.50 -18.61 16.15
N ALA A 443 -1.19 -19.74 16.37
CA ALA A 443 -1.80 -20.54 15.31
C ALA A 443 -2.91 -19.78 14.54
N ALA A 444 -3.47 -18.70 15.10
CA ALA A 444 -4.46 -17.87 14.43
C ALA A 444 -3.88 -17.18 13.18
N LEU A 445 -2.60 -16.84 13.17
CA LEU A 445 -1.94 -16.20 12.02
C LEU A 445 -1.72 -17.17 10.84
N MET A 446 -1.64 -18.47 11.15
CA MET A 446 -1.44 -19.54 10.16
C MET A 446 -2.73 -20.01 9.49
N ARG A 447 -3.87 -19.39 9.81
CA ARG A 447 -5.15 -19.73 9.21
C ARG A 447 -5.21 -19.20 7.77
N PRO A 448 -5.89 -19.93 6.85
CA PRO A 448 -6.12 -19.45 5.49
C PRO A 448 -6.77 -18.07 5.47
N GLY A 449 -6.31 -17.19 4.58
CA GLY A 449 -6.70 -15.78 4.49
C GLY A 449 -5.73 -14.81 5.17
N ARG A 450 -4.75 -15.32 5.94
CA ARG A 450 -3.70 -14.55 6.61
C ARG A 450 -2.32 -14.92 6.05
N PHE A 451 -1.54 -15.76 6.74
CA PHE A 451 -0.31 -16.34 6.16
C PHE A 451 -0.65 -17.60 5.37
N ASP A 452 -1.01 -17.41 4.11
CA ASP A 452 -1.34 -18.49 3.17
C ASP A 452 -0.11 -19.32 2.78
N LEU A 453 1.06 -18.68 2.76
CA LEU A 453 2.31 -19.29 2.32
C LEU A 453 3.35 -19.28 3.45
N VAL A 454 3.76 -20.48 3.87
CA VAL A 454 4.81 -20.67 4.88
C VAL A 454 6.04 -21.23 4.18
N LEU A 455 7.15 -20.50 4.25
CA LEU A 455 8.39 -20.86 3.58
C LEU A 455 9.50 -21.10 4.61
N TYR A 456 10.09 -22.29 4.55
CA TYR A 456 11.29 -22.62 5.31
C TYR A 456 12.54 -22.17 4.56
N VAL A 457 13.40 -21.45 5.27
CA VAL A 457 14.73 -21.06 4.79
C VAL A 457 15.76 -22.02 5.41
N PRO A 458 16.25 -23.01 4.65
CA PRO A 458 17.28 -23.93 5.14
C PRO A 458 18.64 -23.22 5.30
N PRO A 459 19.53 -23.77 6.14
CA PRO A 459 20.93 -23.38 6.14
C PRO A 459 21.58 -23.65 4.76
N PRO A 460 22.66 -22.92 4.39
CA PRO A 460 23.24 -23.01 3.06
C PRO A 460 24.01 -24.32 2.81
N ASP A 461 23.66 -25.00 1.72
CA ASP A 461 24.42 -26.12 1.16
C ASP A 461 25.81 -25.68 0.66
N LEU A 462 26.72 -26.61 0.36
CA LEU A 462 28.07 -26.32 -0.16
C LEU A 462 28.03 -25.37 -1.37
N GLU A 463 27.18 -25.66 -2.36
CA GLU A 463 26.99 -24.81 -3.54
C GLU A 463 26.44 -23.42 -3.16
N ALA A 464 25.52 -23.35 -2.19
CA ALA A 464 24.99 -22.09 -1.70
C ALA A 464 26.07 -21.28 -0.96
N ARG A 465 26.90 -21.92 -0.13
CA ARG A 465 28.03 -21.27 0.56
C ARG A 465 29.04 -20.70 -0.43
N TYR A 466 29.37 -21.45 -1.48
CA TYR A 466 30.23 -20.97 -2.56
C TYR A 466 29.63 -19.74 -3.28
N GLU A 467 28.34 -19.79 -3.62
CA GLU A 467 27.63 -18.64 -4.22
C GLU A 467 27.61 -17.43 -3.27
N ILE A 468 27.35 -17.64 -1.98
CA ILE A 468 27.35 -16.58 -0.94
C ILE A 468 28.74 -15.93 -0.84
N LEU A 469 29.80 -16.73 -0.71
CA LEU A 469 31.18 -16.24 -0.65
C LEU A 469 31.50 -15.41 -1.88
N ARG A 470 31.15 -15.90 -3.08
CA ARG A 470 31.38 -15.18 -4.34
C ARG A 470 30.69 -13.81 -4.39
N VAL A 471 29.48 -13.71 -3.84
CA VAL A 471 28.74 -12.44 -3.77
C VAL A 471 29.44 -11.48 -2.82
N HIS A 472 29.79 -11.90 -1.60
CA HIS A 472 30.44 -11.03 -0.62
C HIS A 472 31.87 -10.64 -1.00
N THR A 473 32.59 -11.50 -1.74
CA THR A 473 33.93 -11.18 -2.24
C THR A 473 33.93 -10.34 -3.52
N ARG A 474 32.78 -10.07 -4.16
CA ARG A 474 32.72 -9.31 -5.43
C ARG A 474 33.32 -7.91 -5.32
N ASN A 475 33.16 -7.26 -4.16
CA ASN A 475 33.69 -5.92 -3.89
C ASN A 475 35.09 -5.95 -3.25
N MET A 476 35.61 -7.13 -2.94
CA MET A 476 36.87 -7.34 -2.24
C MET A 476 37.93 -7.81 -3.22
N LYS A 477 39.14 -7.23 -3.14
CA LYS A 477 40.27 -7.71 -3.93
C LYS A 477 40.89 -8.91 -3.23
N VAL A 478 40.65 -10.09 -3.79
CA VAL A 478 41.14 -11.36 -3.28
C VAL A 478 42.32 -11.82 -4.14
N ASP A 479 43.36 -12.35 -3.52
CA ASP A 479 44.54 -12.86 -4.20
C ASP A 479 44.23 -14.23 -4.86
N GLY A 480 45.01 -14.61 -5.88
CA GLY A 480 44.85 -15.87 -6.61
C GLY A 480 45.18 -17.12 -5.78
N ASP A 481 45.71 -16.94 -4.57
CA ASP A 481 45.95 -17.99 -3.58
C ASP A 481 44.66 -18.44 -2.85
N VAL A 482 43.56 -17.69 -2.98
CA VAL A 482 42.30 -17.98 -2.29
C VAL A 482 41.37 -18.85 -3.14
N ASP A 483 41.17 -20.09 -2.70
CA ASP A 483 40.16 -20.98 -3.28
C ASP A 483 38.86 -20.91 -2.46
N LEU A 484 37.87 -20.18 -2.98
CA LEU A 484 36.55 -20.04 -2.36
C LEU A 484 35.81 -21.38 -2.23
N ARG A 485 36.11 -22.39 -3.06
CA ARG A 485 35.49 -23.71 -2.94
C ARG A 485 36.02 -24.49 -1.75
N GLN A 486 37.32 -24.39 -1.47
CA GLN A 486 37.93 -25.00 -0.29
C GLN A 486 37.37 -24.34 0.98
N ILE A 487 37.28 -23.02 0.99
CA ILE A 487 36.66 -22.28 2.11
C ILE A 487 35.20 -22.71 2.32
N ALA A 488 34.43 -22.93 1.25
CA ALA A 488 33.06 -23.43 1.34
C ALA A 488 32.97 -24.87 1.90
N GLN A 489 33.98 -25.72 1.66
CA GLN A 489 34.06 -27.07 2.23
C GLN A 489 34.42 -27.02 3.72
N ASP A 490 35.33 -26.14 4.12
CA ASP A 490 35.79 -26.03 5.51
C ASP A 490 34.76 -25.32 6.43
N THR A 491 33.77 -24.62 5.85
CA THR A 491 32.73 -23.87 6.57
C THR A 491 31.40 -24.61 6.65
N GLU A 492 31.43 -25.90 6.99
CA GLU A 492 30.20 -26.64 7.26
C GLU A 492 29.42 -26.02 8.43
N LEU A 493 28.09 -25.98 8.31
CA LEU A 493 27.15 -25.38 9.29
C LEU A 493 27.21 -23.86 9.46
N PHE A 494 28.05 -23.16 8.71
CA PHE A 494 28.08 -21.69 8.74
C PHE A 494 26.83 -21.12 8.06
N THR A 495 26.25 -20.11 8.69
CA THR A 495 25.13 -19.31 8.17
C THR A 495 25.62 -18.26 7.17
N GLY A 496 24.70 -17.67 6.39
CA GLY A 496 25.04 -16.58 5.47
C GLY A 496 25.68 -15.38 6.18
N ALA A 497 25.17 -15.01 7.37
CA ALA A 497 25.72 -13.93 8.18
C ALA A 497 27.13 -14.23 8.70
N GLU A 498 27.45 -15.49 9.00
CA GLU A 498 28.80 -15.89 9.42
C GLU A 498 29.78 -15.91 8.25
N LEU A 499 29.34 -16.32 7.06
CA LEU A 499 30.17 -16.23 5.84
C LEU A 499 30.46 -14.77 5.46
N GLU A 500 29.47 -13.89 5.61
CA GLU A 500 29.67 -12.44 5.49
C GLU A 500 30.68 -11.93 6.54
N GLY A 501 30.50 -12.35 7.80
CA GLY A 501 31.42 -12.04 8.89
C GLY A 501 32.84 -12.54 8.64
N LEU A 502 32.99 -13.75 8.09
CA LEU A 502 34.28 -14.35 7.72
C LEU A 502 35.00 -13.49 6.67
N CYS A 503 34.31 -13.08 5.60
CA CYS A 503 34.90 -12.20 4.58
C CYS A 503 35.30 -10.83 5.16
N ARG A 504 34.44 -10.25 6.00
CA ARG A 504 34.70 -8.96 6.64
C ARG A 504 35.90 -9.01 7.59
N GLU A 505 35.94 -10.00 8.48
CA GLU A 505 37.04 -10.17 9.43
C GLU A 505 38.35 -10.52 8.72
N ALA A 506 38.32 -11.29 7.63
CA ALA A 506 39.50 -11.55 6.83
C ALA A 506 40.10 -10.25 6.27
N GLY A 507 39.26 -9.31 5.82
CA GLY A 507 39.69 -7.97 5.43
C GLY A 507 40.30 -7.17 6.57
N ILE A 508 39.73 -7.25 7.78
CA ILE A 508 40.26 -6.57 8.97
C ILE A 508 41.61 -7.16 9.39
N VAL A 509 41.78 -8.48 9.33
CA VAL A 509 43.05 -9.15 9.62
C VAL A 509 44.12 -8.72 8.61
N ALA A 510 43.78 -8.64 7.32
CA ALA A 510 44.69 -8.11 6.30
C ALA A 510 45.16 -6.68 6.63
N LEU A 511 44.23 -5.81 7.02
CA LEU A 511 44.53 -4.42 7.42
C LEU A 511 45.34 -4.32 8.73
N ARG A 512 45.17 -5.27 9.65
CA ARG A 512 45.97 -5.33 10.90
C ARG A 512 47.41 -5.76 10.64
N GLU A 513 47.63 -6.63 9.66
CA GLU A 513 48.99 -7.01 9.24
C GLU A 513 49.68 -5.87 8.51
N ASP A 514 48.98 -5.22 7.58
CA ASP A 514 49.48 -4.08 6.83
C ASP A 514 48.34 -3.11 6.48
N ILE A 515 48.43 -1.88 6.98
CA ILE A 515 47.43 -0.84 6.74
C ILE A 515 47.33 -0.42 5.27
N SER A 516 48.37 -0.70 4.49
CA SER A 516 48.46 -0.43 3.05
C SER A 516 48.11 -1.63 2.18
N ALA A 517 47.69 -2.76 2.78
CA ALA A 517 47.31 -3.96 2.06
C ALA A 517 46.17 -3.69 1.07
N THR A 518 46.38 -4.05 -0.19
CA THR A 518 45.39 -3.90 -1.27
C THR A 518 44.66 -5.19 -1.62
N VAL A 519 45.14 -6.33 -1.09
CA VAL A 519 44.67 -7.68 -1.43
C VAL A 519 44.58 -8.53 -0.17
N VAL A 520 43.63 -9.47 -0.14
CA VAL A 520 43.46 -10.42 0.96
C VAL A 520 43.86 -11.81 0.51
N CYS A 521 44.71 -12.44 1.32
CA CYS A 521 45.33 -13.74 1.06
C CYS A 521 44.63 -14.84 1.86
N ASN A 522 44.89 -16.10 1.50
CA ASN A 522 44.24 -17.26 2.14
C ASN A 522 44.59 -17.39 3.63
N ARG A 523 45.79 -16.93 4.03
CA ARG A 523 46.23 -16.92 5.45
C ARG A 523 45.30 -16.12 6.36
N HIS A 524 44.70 -15.05 5.83
CA HIS A 524 43.79 -14.20 6.59
C HIS A 524 42.48 -14.94 6.89
N PHE A 525 41.93 -15.63 5.89
CA PHE A 525 40.76 -16.49 6.06
C PHE A 525 41.01 -17.62 7.06
N GLN A 526 42.14 -18.31 6.97
CA GLN A 526 42.49 -19.39 7.91
C GLN A 526 42.63 -18.88 9.36
N THR A 527 43.17 -17.68 9.54
CA THR A 527 43.31 -17.06 10.87
C THR A 527 41.95 -16.80 11.50
N VAL A 528 40.99 -16.29 10.71
CA VAL A 528 39.63 -16.04 11.16
C VAL A 528 38.88 -17.35 11.43
N MET A 529 39.01 -18.36 10.55
CA MET A 529 38.37 -19.67 10.74
C MET A 529 38.77 -20.36 12.06
N ARG A 530 40.01 -20.18 12.52
CA ARG A 530 40.44 -20.73 13.83
C ARG A 530 39.73 -20.06 15.02
N SER A 531 39.24 -18.84 14.83
CA SER A 531 38.57 -18.05 15.88
C SER A 531 37.05 -18.17 15.85
N LEU A 532 36.46 -18.39 14.68
CA LEU A 532 35.01 -18.52 14.52
C LEU A 532 34.55 -19.93 14.86
N ARG A 533 33.43 -20.02 15.59
CA ARG A 533 32.69 -21.26 15.82
C ARG A 533 31.38 -21.19 15.06
N PRO A 534 30.92 -22.30 14.45
CA PRO A 534 29.61 -22.32 13.80
C PRO A 534 28.51 -22.05 14.81
N ALA A 535 27.58 -21.16 14.46
CA ALA A 535 26.44 -20.79 15.29
C ALA A 535 25.33 -21.85 15.31
N LEU A 536 25.32 -22.77 14.34
CA LEU A 536 24.30 -23.81 14.23
C LEU A 536 24.83 -25.18 14.62
N THR A 537 24.02 -25.90 15.39
CA THR A 537 24.19 -27.33 15.66
C THR A 537 23.27 -28.18 14.77
N GLY A 538 23.66 -29.43 14.50
CA GLY A 538 22.83 -30.36 13.71
C GLY A 538 21.43 -30.58 14.32
N GLU A 539 21.33 -30.60 15.65
CA GLU A 539 20.07 -30.76 16.38
C GLU A 539 19.10 -29.58 16.17
N GLU A 540 19.61 -28.36 16.10
CA GLU A 540 18.80 -27.17 15.82
C GLU A 540 18.23 -27.22 14.40
N ILE A 541 19.02 -27.66 13.41
CA ILE A 541 18.58 -27.79 12.02
C ILE A 541 17.44 -28.82 11.91
N ASP A 542 17.57 -29.96 12.58
CA ASP A 542 16.53 -31.00 12.61
C ASP A 542 15.25 -30.52 13.30
N SER A 543 15.37 -29.73 14.36
CA SER A 543 14.23 -29.08 15.02
C SER A 543 13.46 -28.18 14.04
N TYR A 544 14.15 -27.31 13.29
CA TYR A 544 13.53 -26.46 12.29
C TYR A 544 12.90 -27.24 11.12
N ALA A 545 13.56 -28.31 10.65
CA ALA A 545 13.03 -29.16 9.59
C ALA A 545 11.80 -29.98 10.04
N SER A 546 11.75 -30.38 11.31
CA SER A 546 10.64 -31.15 11.88
C SER A 546 9.33 -30.34 11.97
N PHE A 547 9.41 -29.02 12.14
CA PHE A 547 8.25 -28.12 12.14
C PHE A 547 7.40 -28.26 10.85
N LEU A 548 8.05 -28.54 9.72
CA LEU A 548 7.41 -28.71 8.41
C LEU A 548 6.71 -30.07 8.24
N LYS A 549 7.13 -31.07 9.02
CA LYS A 549 6.54 -32.43 9.00
C LYS A 549 5.26 -32.52 9.82
N ASN A 550 4.91 -31.46 10.56
CA ASN A 550 3.67 -31.44 11.34
C ASN A 550 2.46 -31.35 10.38
N PRO A 551 1.52 -32.32 10.40
CA PRO A 551 0.48 -32.47 9.37
C PRO A 551 -0.55 -31.34 9.32
N ASN A 552 -0.56 -30.43 10.30
CA ASN A 552 -1.53 -29.32 10.40
C ASN A 552 -1.19 -28.09 9.54
N LEU A 553 -0.10 -28.11 8.76
CA LEU A 553 0.47 -26.94 8.07
C LEU A 553 0.57 -27.07 6.54
N ARG A 554 -0.02 -28.10 5.90
CA ARG A 554 0.02 -28.22 4.43
C ARG A 554 -1.06 -27.33 3.79
N PRO A 555 -0.70 -26.38 2.90
CA PRO A 555 -1.66 -25.84 1.96
C PRO A 555 -2.01 -26.90 0.90
N SER A 556 -3.27 -26.92 0.50
CA SER A 556 -3.86 -27.89 -0.42
C SER A 556 -3.46 -27.60 -1.87
N PHE A 557 -2.40 -28.24 -2.38
CA PHE A 557 -2.20 -28.44 -3.82
C PHE A 557 -1.57 -29.82 -4.12
N PRO A 558 -1.87 -30.44 -5.28
CA PRO A 558 -1.46 -31.82 -5.57
C PRO A 558 0.00 -31.87 -6.03
N SER A 559 0.79 -32.78 -5.45
CA SER A 559 2.16 -33.06 -5.88
C SER A 559 2.19 -34.09 -7.00
N GLU A 560 2.92 -33.80 -8.10
CA GLU A 560 3.33 -34.77 -9.11
C GLU A 560 4.25 -35.87 -8.52
N PRO A 561 4.20 -37.11 -9.03
CA PRO A 561 5.03 -38.20 -8.52
C PRO A 561 6.44 -38.14 -9.11
N SER A 562 7.45 -37.95 -8.26
CA SER A 562 8.86 -38.15 -8.62
C SER A 562 9.24 -39.62 -8.49
N SER A 563 9.65 -40.21 -9.61
CA SER A 563 10.18 -41.57 -9.72
C SER A 563 11.52 -41.69 -8.98
N LYS A 564 11.58 -42.52 -7.94
CA LYS A 564 12.85 -43.00 -7.36
C LYS A 564 13.09 -44.45 -7.77
N LEU A 565 14.03 -44.66 -8.70
CA LEU A 565 14.77 -45.92 -8.80
C LEU A 565 15.60 -46.09 -7.51
N LYS A 566 15.45 -47.21 -6.82
CA LYS A 566 16.51 -47.80 -6.00
C LYS A 566 16.56 -49.30 -6.20
N SER A 567 17.76 -49.77 -6.57
CA SER A 567 18.11 -51.16 -6.81
C SER A 567 18.32 -51.94 -5.50
N LYS A 568 17.74 -53.15 -5.50
CA LYS A 568 18.24 -54.46 -5.04
C LYS A 568 18.91 -54.65 -3.66
N GLY A 569 18.40 -55.71 -3.01
CA GLY A 569 19.04 -56.58 -2.02
C GLY A 569 18.20 -56.63 -0.73
N GLY A 570 17.60 -57.71 -0.26
CA GLY A 570 17.60 -59.13 -0.59
C GLY A 570 17.19 -59.88 0.69
N ASN A 571 16.40 -60.95 0.53
CA ASN A 571 16.05 -62.00 1.51
C ASN A 571 14.82 -61.88 2.45
N LYS A 572 13.74 -62.53 1.99
CA LYS A 572 12.96 -63.65 2.59
C LYS A 572 12.45 -63.59 4.04
N SER A 573 11.12 -63.72 4.18
CA SER A 573 10.37 -64.71 5.03
C SER A 573 8.91 -64.23 5.22
N ILE A 574 7.88 -64.81 4.54
CA ILE A 574 6.91 -65.84 5.03
C ILE A 574 5.97 -65.24 6.13
N PHE A 575 4.63 -65.21 6.11
CA PHE A 575 3.50 -65.98 5.52
C PHE A 575 2.19 -65.13 5.69
N ARG A 576 1.26 -65.05 4.72
CA ARG A 576 -0.08 -65.73 4.62
C ARG A 576 -1.15 -65.24 5.62
N TRP A 577 -2.36 -64.79 5.24
CA TRP A 577 -3.55 -65.43 4.61
C TRP A 577 -4.49 -64.28 4.13
N ALA A 578 -5.49 -64.37 3.25
CA ALA A 578 -6.06 -65.36 2.33
C ALA A 578 -6.99 -64.57 1.37
N ALA A 579 -7.11 -64.99 0.12
CA ALA A 579 -8.20 -64.61 -0.81
C ALA A 579 -9.43 -65.53 -0.58
N PRO A 580 -10.63 -65.27 -1.16
CA PRO A 580 -10.86 -65.49 -2.60
C PRO A 580 -11.82 -64.46 -3.29
N VAL A 581 -11.56 -64.06 -4.56
CA VAL A 581 -12.27 -64.45 -5.82
C VAL A 581 -13.64 -63.73 -5.99
N THR A 582 -14.00 -63.04 -7.09
CA THR A 582 -14.27 -63.58 -8.45
C THR A 582 -14.54 -62.45 -9.50
N VAL A 583 -13.95 -62.62 -10.70
CA VAL A 583 -14.47 -62.33 -12.08
C VAL A 583 -14.79 -60.87 -12.49
N GLY A 584 -14.34 -60.34 -13.64
CA GLY A 584 -13.56 -60.91 -14.74
C GLY A 584 -13.33 -59.91 -15.90
N VAL A 585 -12.21 -60.13 -16.61
CA VAL A 585 -11.93 -60.09 -18.07
C VAL A 585 -12.70 -59.05 -18.94
N ILE A 586 -12.13 -58.17 -19.77
CA ILE A 586 -11.37 -58.35 -21.04
C ILE A 586 -10.86 -56.94 -21.45
N SER A 587 -9.55 -56.62 -21.46
CA SER A 587 -8.59 -56.69 -22.59
C SER A 587 -9.05 -56.16 -23.95
N LEU A 588 -8.44 -55.08 -24.46
CA LEU A 588 -7.70 -55.03 -25.75
C LEU A 588 -7.26 -53.56 -26.04
N ILE A 589 -5.94 -53.23 -26.06
CA ILE A 589 -5.00 -53.24 -27.23
C ILE A 589 -5.18 -51.98 -28.10
N LEU A 590 -4.19 -51.20 -28.58
CA LEU A 590 -2.70 -51.11 -28.58
C LEU A 590 -2.43 -49.61 -28.97
N TYR A 591 -1.50 -48.85 -28.38
CA TYR A 591 -0.07 -48.75 -28.74
C TYR A 591 0.26 -48.28 -30.18
N GLY A 592 1.02 -47.18 -30.29
CA GLY A 592 2.03 -47.05 -31.36
C GLY A 592 2.27 -45.66 -31.98
N ILE A 593 3.54 -45.21 -31.86
CA ILE A 593 4.32 -44.32 -32.78
C ILE A 593 4.19 -42.80 -32.47
N VAL A 594 5.14 -42.13 -31.78
CA VAL A 594 6.56 -41.78 -32.07
C VAL A 594 6.75 -40.74 -33.18
N ASN A 595 7.20 -39.54 -32.75
CA ASN A 595 8.08 -38.52 -33.36
C ASN A 595 8.13 -38.28 -34.88
N ILE A 596 8.16 -36.97 -35.24
CA ILE A 596 9.09 -36.26 -36.18
C ILE A 596 8.41 -34.89 -36.50
N SER A 597 8.86 -33.78 -35.91
CA SER A 597 9.88 -32.81 -36.38
C SER A 597 9.30 -31.61 -37.16
N ASN A 598 9.63 -30.41 -36.65
CA ASN A 598 9.89 -29.11 -37.30
C ASN A 598 9.44 -28.89 -38.76
N PHE A 599 8.73 -27.78 -39.02
CA PHE A 599 9.19 -26.69 -39.90
C PHE A 599 8.25 -25.46 -39.91
N ALA A 600 8.87 -24.25 -39.95
CA ALA A 600 8.47 -22.94 -40.50
C ALA A 600 7.11 -22.31 -40.10
N VAL A 601 7.05 -21.10 -39.54
CA VAL A 601 7.38 -19.76 -40.11
C VAL A 601 6.64 -19.48 -41.42
N GLU A 602 5.56 -18.71 -41.36
CA GLU A 602 5.27 -17.69 -42.38
C GLU A 602 4.32 -16.61 -41.83
N GLU A 603 4.77 -15.37 -41.97
CA GLU A 603 3.97 -14.15 -41.88
C GLU A 603 2.86 -14.13 -42.93
N ARG A 604 1.74 -13.43 -42.64
CA ARG A 604 1.20 -12.45 -43.59
C ARG A 604 0.21 -11.49 -42.93
N GLU A 605 0.40 -10.24 -43.32
CA GLU A 605 -0.35 -9.04 -42.98
C GLU A 605 -1.80 -9.06 -43.49
N GLY A 606 -2.64 -8.29 -42.78
CA GLY A 606 -3.54 -7.28 -43.35
C GLY A 606 -4.58 -7.68 -44.41
N LEU A 607 -5.86 -7.58 -44.07
CA LEU A 607 -6.73 -6.49 -44.53
C LEU A 607 -8.09 -6.60 -43.82
N GLY A 608 -8.64 -5.44 -43.47
CA GLY A 608 -9.87 -5.35 -42.72
C GLY A 608 -11.13 -5.64 -43.52
N GLU A 609 -12.21 -5.92 -42.80
CA GLU A 609 -13.53 -5.52 -43.26
C GLU A 609 -14.46 -5.23 -42.08
N ARG A 610 -15.13 -4.09 -42.21
CA ARG A 610 -16.25 -3.63 -41.39
C ARG A 610 -17.34 -4.71 -41.37
N ARG A 611 -17.98 -4.93 -40.21
CA ARG A 611 -19.44 -4.73 -40.04
C ARG A 611 -19.96 -5.15 -38.66
N LYS A 612 -20.80 -4.24 -38.14
CA LYS A 612 -22.05 -4.47 -37.39
C LYS A 612 -21.96 -4.90 -35.92
N VAL A 613 -22.06 -3.87 -35.09
CA VAL A 613 -22.83 -3.81 -33.84
C VAL A 613 -24.14 -4.60 -33.93
N PRO A 614 -24.54 -5.31 -32.87
CA PRO A 614 -25.92 -5.26 -32.43
C PRO A 614 -26.03 -4.75 -30.99
N ARG A 615 -26.87 -3.72 -30.83
CA ARG A 615 -27.48 -3.33 -29.56
C ARG A 615 -28.48 -4.42 -29.17
N ILE A 616 -28.34 -4.97 -27.97
CA ILE A 616 -29.39 -5.67 -27.22
C ILE A 616 -29.12 -5.22 -25.78
N GLY A 617 -29.95 -4.42 -25.11
CA GLY A 617 -31.38 -4.61 -24.92
C GLY A 617 -31.57 -4.95 -23.44
N ILE A 618 -31.67 -3.92 -22.61
CA ILE A 618 -32.06 -4.01 -21.19
C ILE A 618 -33.48 -4.58 -21.12
N PRO A 619 -33.79 -5.45 -20.14
CA PRO A 619 -35.09 -5.39 -19.52
C PRO A 619 -34.97 -5.14 -18.01
N HIS A 620 -35.68 -4.12 -17.56
CA HIS A 620 -36.08 -3.88 -16.19
C HIS A 620 -37.02 -4.99 -15.67
N ARG A 621 -37.07 -5.10 -14.33
CA ARG A 621 -38.26 -5.38 -13.49
C ARG A 621 -38.53 -6.85 -13.08
N LEU A 622 -38.37 -7.12 -11.79
CA LEU A 622 -39.06 -8.14 -10.98
C LEU A 622 -39.11 -7.55 -9.55
N GLU A 623 -40.09 -6.71 -9.21
CA GLU A 623 -41.37 -7.06 -8.55
C GLU A 623 -41.30 -8.14 -7.47
N LEU A 624 -41.36 -7.65 -6.22
CA LEU A 624 -41.72 -8.35 -5.00
C LEU A 624 -43.18 -8.85 -5.06
N ARG A 625 -43.43 -10.11 -4.70
CA ARG A 625 -44.68 -10.48 -4.02
C ARG A 625 -44.59 -11.78 -3.20
N ASN A 626 -45.12 -11.64 -1.99
CA ASN A 626 -45.39 -12.59 -0.91
C ASN A 626 -46.02 -13.95 -1.29
N GLY A 627 -45.76 -14.94 -0.42
CA GLY A 627 -46.61 -16.11 -0.13
C GLY A 627 -45.79 -17.18 0.60
N ARG A 628 -45.67 -17.15 1.93
CA ARG A 628 -46.48 -17.92 2.90
C ARG A 628 -46.90 -19.32 2.43
N GLU A 629 -46.30 -20.34 3.05
CA GLU A 629 -46.99 -21.58 3.41
C GLU A 629 -46.57 -21.99 4.83
N VAL A 630 -47.55 -22.56 5.54
CA VAL A 630 -47.60 -22.87 6.98
C VAL A 630 -47.88 -24.37 7.09
N VAL A 631 -47.56 -24.94 8.26
CA VAL A 631 -47.99 -26.26 8.81
C VAL A 631 -47.09 -27.41 8.31
N VAL A 632 -46.37 -28.15 9.15
CA VAL A 632 -46.71 -28.79 10.46
C VAL A 632 -45.71 -28.45 11.55
#